data_AF-A0A418VEW1-F1
#
_entry.id   AF-A0A418VEW1-F1
#
_cell.length_a   1.000
_cell.length_b   1.000
_cell.length_c   1.000
_cell.angle_alpha   90.00
_cell.angle_beta   90.00
_cell.angle_gamma   90.00
#
_symmetry.space_group_name_H-M   'P 1'
#
loop_
_entity.id
_entity.type
_entity.pdbx_description
1 polymer ?
#
loop_
_entity_poly.entity_id
_entity_poly.type
_entity_poly.pdbx_seq_one_letter_code
_entity_poly.pdbx_strand_id
1 'polypeptide(L)' 'MEGENQTATFRPGQPLPGDPSTTKERTLYHQARSGGPLATMTREGGTWQWRQLHGDVQDGYGSGTWSEMQQWLRQG' A
#
# COMPACT_ATOMS: atom_id res chain seq x y z
N MET A 1 5.56 -25.87 24.62
CA MET A 1 5.14 -25.91 23.19
C MET A 1 5.08 -24.47 22.72
N GLU A 2 6.21 -23.89 22.36
CA GLU A 2 6.29 -22.50 21.89
C GLU A 2 6.33 -22.55 20.37
N GLY A 3 5.13 -22.64 19.78
CA GLY A 3 4.91 -22.69 18.34
C GLY A 3 4.46 -21.33 17.82
N GLU A 4 5.14 -20.26 18.21
CA GLU A 4 4.90 -18.93 17.64
C GLU A 4 5.76 -18.76 16.39
N ASN A 5 5.50 -19.56 15.36
CA ASN A 5 6.00 -19.24 14.02
C ASN A 5 5.14 -18.10 13.46
N GLN A 6 5.19 -16.95 14.11
CA GLN A 6 4.56 -15.71 13.66
C GLN A 6 5.44 -15.20 12.51
N THR A 7 5.17 -15.67 11.28
CA THR A 7 5.55 -14.91 10.08
C THR A 7 4.80 -13.58 10.15
N ALA A 8 5.34 -12.62 10.90
CA ALA A 8 4.82 -11.28 10.98
C ALA A 8 4.78 -10.75 9.54
N THR A 9 3.58 -10.63 8.98
CA THR A 9 3.38 -10.07 7.65
C THR A 9 4.11 -8.73 7.61
N PHE A 10 5.13 -8.61 6.77
CA PHE A 10 5.90 -7.39 6.64
C PHE A 10 4.95 -6.23 6.29
N ARG A 11 4.91 -5.19 7.14
CA ARG A 11 4.04 -4.03 7.00
C ARG A 11 4.89 -2.76 7.02
N PRO A 12 5.32 -2.25 5.86
CA PRO A 12 6.18 -1.08 5.81
C PRO A 12 5.40 0.20 6.10
N GLY A 13 5.98 1.11 6.88
CA GLY A 13 5.36 2.40 7.15
C GLY A 13 4.02 2.29 7.90
N GLN A 14 3.12 3.24 7.66
CA GLN A 14 1.82 3.33 8.34
C GLN A 14 0.70 2.68 7.54
N PRO A 15 -0.39 2.20 8.15
CA PRO A 15 -1.56 1.77 7.40
C PRO A 15 -2.13 2.97 6.62
N LEU A 16 -2.55 2.76 5.37
CA LEU A 16 -3.20 3.81 4.59
C LEU A 16 -4.53 4.18 5.28
N PRO A 17 -4.74 5.45 5.65
CA PRO A 17 -5.99 5.87 6.26
C PRO A 17 -7.13 5.88 5.22
N GLY A 18 -8.38 5.81 5.67
CA GLY A 18 -9.54 5.89 4.78
C GLY A 18 -9.79 7.29 4.20
N ASP A 19 -9.29 8.33 4.87
CA ASP A 19 -9.49 9.72 4.50
C ASP A 19 -8.17 10.37 4.01
N PRO A 20 -8.11 10.90 2.77
CA PRO A 20 -6.91 11.52 2.23
C PRO A 20 -6.43 12.76 3.00
N SER A 21 -7.31 13.48 3.70
CA SER A 21 -6.94 14.66 4.49
C SER A 21 -6.09 14.32 5.72
N THR A 22 -6.14 13.07 6.17
CA THR A 22 -5.32 12.58 7.29
C THR A 22 -3.93 12.12 6.87
N THR A 23 -3.65 12.14 5.57
CA THR A 23 -2.37 11.74 5.01
C THR A 23 -1.37 12.89 5.07
N LYS A 24 -0.08 12.53 5.12
CA LYS A 24 1.05 13.46 5.16
C LYS A 24 1.94 13.22 3.97
N GLU A 25 2.49 14.31 3.44
CA GLU A 25 3.56 14.25 2.44
C GLU A 25 4.75 13.47 2.97
N ARG A 26 5.53 12.84 2.07
CA ARG A 26 6.78 12.12 2.39
C ARG A 26 6.61 10.99 3.42
N THR A 27 5.40 10.51 3.60
CA THR A 27 5.08 9.43 4.54
C THR A 27 4.77 8.17 3.76
N LEU A 28 5.46 7.08 4.12
CA LEU A 28 5.23 5.77 3.54
C LEU A 28 4.01 5.12 4.20
N TYR A 29 3.05 4.73 3.37
CA TYR A 29 1.86 4.00 3.76
C TYR A 29 1.83 2.60 3.14
N HIS A 30 1.06 1.69 3.74
CA HIS A 30 0.78 0.36 3.21
C HIS A 30 -0.71 0.02 3.22
N GLN A 31 -1.14 -0.78 2.24
CA GLN A 31 -2.46 -1.40 2.21
C GLN A 31 -2.44 -2.66 1.35
N ALA A 32 -3.22 -3.68 1.72
CA ALA A 32 -3.43 -4.85 0.88
C ALA A 32 -4.36 -4.50 -0.29
N ARG A 33 -4.00 -4.96 -1.49
CA ARG A 33 -4.90 -4.92 -2.65
C ARG A 33 -6.03 -5.96 -2.48
N SER A 34 -7.11 -5.79 -3.23
CA SER A 34 -8.27 -6.71 -3.18
C SER A 34 -7.89 -8.19 -3.39
N GLY A 35 -6.89 -8.49 -4.22
CA GLY A 35 -6.40 -9.85 -4.49
C GLY A 35 -5.41 -10.40 -3.47
N GLY A 36 -5.05 -9.64 -2.44
CA GLY A 36 -4.14 -10.08 -1.37
C GLY A 36 -2.72 -9.51 -1.38
N PRO A 37 -2.06 -9.17 -2.52
CA PRO A 37 -0.74 -8.57 -2.50
C PRO A 37 -0.71 -7.26 -1.70
N LEU A 38 0.35 -7.07 -0.92
CA LEU A 38 0.56 -5.83 -0.18
C LEU A 38 1.08 -4.74 -1.14
N ALA A 39 0.71 -3.49 -0.92
CA ALA A 39 1.25 -2.35 -1.65
C ALA A 39 1.84 -1.32 -0.67
N THR A 40 2.79 -0.53 -1.17
CA THR A 40 3.28 0.70 -0.53
C THR A 40 2.91 1.92 -1.35
N MET A 41 2.68 3.03 -0.68
CA MET A 41 2.33 4.29 -1.31
C MET A 41 2.86 5.49 -0.53
N THR A 42 3.26 6.52 -1.24
CA THR A 42 3.82 7.76 -0.68
C THR A 42 3.20 8.93 -1.42
N ARG A 43 2.96 10.04 -0.72
CA ARG A 43 2.47 11.28 -1.30
C ARG A 43 3.60 12.30 -1.41
N GLU A 44 3.88 12.77 -2.62
CA GLU A 44 4.94 13.75 -2.91
C GLU A 44 4.41 14.82 -3.84
N GLY A 45 4.51 16.09 -3.43
CA GLY A 45 4.03 17.22 -4.23
C GLY A 45 2.53 17.16 -4.51
N GLY A 46 1.75 16.54 -3.62
CA GLY A 46 0.31 16.32 -3.83
C GLY A 46 -0.05 15.15 -4.76
N THR A 47 0.94 14.46 -5.35
CA THR A 47 0.74 13.27 -6.17
C THR A 47 1.03 12.01 -5.36
N TRP A 48 0.20 11.00 -5.50
CA TRP A 48 0.43 9.68 -4.95
C TRP A 48 1.31 8.86 -5.87
N GLN A 49 2.25 8.14 -5.30
CA GLN A 49 3.04 7.10 -5.95
C GLN A 49 2.78 5.80 -5.21
N TRP A 50 2.54 4.71 -5.92
CA TRP A 50 2.27 3.41 -5.32
C TRP A 50 2.97 2.29 -6.08
N ARG A 51 3.28 1.23 -5.34
CA ARG A 51 3.87 0.00 -5.87
C ARG A 51 3.39 -1.19 -5.07
N GLN A 52 3.16 -2.29 -5.75
CA GLN A 52 2.96 -3.59 -5.13
C GLN A 52 4.29 -4.04 -4.52
N LEU A 53 4.22 -4.54 -3.30
CA LEU A 53 5.28 -5.35 -2.71
C LEU A 53 5.01 -6.80 -3.07
N HIS A 54 6.09 -7.55 -3.30
CA HIS A 54 6.10 -8.96 -3.69
C HIS A 54 4.79 -9.75 -3.46
N GLY A 55 4.25 -10.26 -4.56
CA GLY A 55 3.26 -11.34 -4.62
C GLY A 55 3.54 -12.16 -5.88
N ASP A 56 2.95 -13.35 -6.01
CA ASP A 56 3.09 -14.27 -7.17
C ASP A 56 2.62 -13.69 -8.54
N VAL A 57 2.20 -12.42 -8.55
CA VAL A 57 1.65 -11.70 -9.70
C VAL A 57 2.55 -10.53 -10.06
N GLN A 58 2.64 -10.27 -11.36
CA GLN A 58 3.44 -9.21 -12.01
C GLN A 58 3.54 -7.93 -11.17
N ASP A 59 4.76 -7.37 -11.07
CA ASP A 59 5.02 -6.11 -10.40
C ASP A 59 4.06 -5.01 -10.89
N GLY A 60 3.32 -4.41 -9.96
CA GLY A 60 2.41 -3.31 -10.24
C GLY A 60 2.94 -2.01 -9.66
N TYR A 61 3.04 -0.96 -10.47
CA TYR A 61 3.40 0.39 -10.04
C TYR A 61 2.47 1.43 -10.67
N GLY A 62 2.36 2.60 -10.05
CA GLY A 62 1.57 3.70 -10.59
C GLY A 62 1.77 5.01 -9.84
N SER A 63 1.25 6.08 -10.41
CA SER A 63 1.24 7.41 -9.81
C SER A 63 0.02 8.20 -10.28
N GLY A 64 -0.51 9.08 -9.43
CA GLY A 64 -1.69 9.87 -9.75
C GLY A 64 -2.38 10.46 -8.52
N THR A 65 -3.67 10.68 -8.64
CA THR A 65 -4.54 11.17 -7.57
C THR A 65 -4.85 10.09 -6.53
N TRP A 66 -5.38 10.50 -5.38
CA TRP A 66 -5.90 9.59 -4.37
C TRP A 66 -6.93 8.61 -4.95
N SER A 67 -7.83 9.12 -5.80
CA SER A 67 -8.89 8.31 -6.42
C SER A 67 -8.34 7.24 -7.36
N GLU A 68 -7.33 7.58 -8.17
CA GLU A 68 -6.66 6.61 -9.07
C GLU A 68 -5.91 5.53 -8.27
N MET A 69 -5.21 5.92 -7.21
CA MET A 69 -4.57 4.97 -6.29
C MET A 69 -5.60 4.02 -5.65
N GLN A 70 -6.72 4.55 -5.15
CA GLN A 70 -7.80 3.75 -4.56
C GLN A 70 -8.43 2.79 -5.57
N GLN A 71 -8.62 3.24 -6.82
CA GLN A 71 -9.09 2.36 -7.90
C GLN A 71 -8.08 1.24 -8.16
N TRP A 72 -6.78 1.55 -8.27
CA TRP A 72 -5.74 0.56 -8.47
C TRP A 72 -5.67 -0.48 -7.33
N LEU A 73 -5.84 -0.07 -6.07
CA LEU A 73 -5.90 -0.97 -4.92
C LEU A 73 -7.06 -1.99 -5.03
N ARG A 74 -8.16 -1.60 -5.67
CA ARG A 74 -9.36 -2.43 -5.89
C ARG A 74 -9.29 -3.35 -7.11
N GLN A 75 -8.30 -3.15 -7.99
CA GLN A 75 -8.10 -3.93 -9.22
C GLN A 75 -7.24 -5.19 -9.03
N GLY A 76 -6.85 -5.50 -7.79
CA GLY A 76 -6.05 -6.68 -7.46
C GLY A 76 -6.92 -7.92 -7.29
#